data_AF-E2BD41-F1
#
_entry.id   AF-E2BD41-F1
#
_cell.length_a   1.000
_cell.length_b   1.000
_cell.length_c   1.000
_cell.angle_alpha   90.00
_cell.angle_beta   90.00
_cell.angle_gamma   90.00
#
_symmetry.space_group_name_H-M   'P 1'
#
loop_
_entity.id
_entity.type
_entity.pdbx_description
1 polymer ?
#
loop_
_entity_poly.entity_id
_entity_poly.type
_entity_poly.pdbx_seq_one_letter_code
_entity_poly.pdbx_strand_id
1 'polypeptide(L)'
;MVKSLAMPLWNLAITSEPYVVLAALSGATAVILGAIGAHRYVRDEVGQEQHRIFEIANHYHLVHTLVLLALPLCRIPFLVATFMLSGIILFCGSGYYIAFTGDRRFRRITPINGFCFILGWCSMCL
;
A
#
# COMPACT_ATOMS: atom_id res chain seq x y z
N MET A 1 39.00 17.43 4.63
CA MET A 1 38.40 17.02 3.34
C MET A 1 37.20 16.13 3.65
N VAL A 2 36.00 16.71 3.76
CA VAL A 2 34.76 15.97 4.03
C VAL A 2 34.40 15.24 2.74
N LYS A 3 34.60 13.92 2.68
CA LYS A 3 33.99 13.11 1.62
C LYS A 3 32.48 13.21 1.81
N SER A 4 31.79 13.78 0.82
CA SER A 4 30.34 13.74 0.74
C SER A 4 29.87 12.30 0.97
N LEU A 5 29.16 12.07 2.08
CA LEU A 5 28.57 10.78 2.48
C LEU A 5 27.27 10.48 1.73
N ALA A 6 26.87 11.34 0.78
CA ALA A 6 25.70 11.10 -0.05
C ALA A 6 26.08 10.12 -1.17
N MET A 7 25.78 8.83 -0.97
CA MET A 7 25.80 7.89 -2.08
C MET A 7 24.80 8.36 -3.15
N PRO A 8 25.16 8.33 -4.43
CA PRO A 8 24.24 8.71 -5.48
C PRO A 8 23.03 7.76 -5.54
N LEU A 9 21.85 8.28 -5.92
CA LEU A 9 20.58 7.55 -5.87
C LEU A 9 20.61 6.21 -6.63
N TRP A 10 21.35 6.12 -7.73
CA TRP A 10 21.47 4.88 -8.50
C TRP A 10 22.24 3.77 -7.74
N ASN A 11 23.12 4.11 -6.80
CA ASN A 11 23.78 3.10 -5.95
C ASN A 11 22.83 2.52 -4.89
N LEU A 12 21.82 3.30 -4.45
CA LEU A 12 20.78 2.80 -3.57
C LEU A 12 19.88 1.81 -4.32
N ALA A 13 19.55 2.08 -5.58
CA ALA A 13 18.76 1.16 -6.41
C ALA A 13 19.42 -0.23 -6.52
N ILE A 14 20.73 -0.27 -6.77
CA ILE A 14 21.51 -1.51 -6.94
C ILE A 14 21.65 -2.33 -5.63
N THR A 15 21.56 -1.68 -4.45
CA THR A 15 21.72 -2.36 -3.15
C THR A 15 20.40 -2.68 -2.45
N SER A 16 19.28 -2.12 -2.91
CA SER A 16 17.95 -2.24 -2.29
C SER A 16 16.93 -3.04 -3.13
N GLU A 17 17.44 -3.80 -4.11
CA GLU A 17 16.71 -4.72 -5.00
C GLU A 17 15.43 -5.34 -4.41
N PRO A 18 15.43 -5.98 -3.22
CA PRO A 18 14.22 -6.64 -2.71
C PRO A 18 13.06 -5.66 -2.46
N TYR A 19 13.32 -4.44 -2.00
CA TYR A 19 12.27 -3.48 -1.67
C TYR A 19 11.65 -2.87 -2.93
N VAL A 20 12.45 -2.59 -3.95
CA VAL A 20 11.98 -2.10 -5.24
C VAL A 20 11.13 -3.16 -5.93
N VAL A 21 11.52 -4.44 -5.85
CA VAL A 21 10.70 -5.56 -6.38
C VAL A 21 9.36 -5.66 -5.65
N LEU A 22 9.35 -5.55 -4.31
CA LEU A 22 8.10 -5.54 -3.54
C LEU A 22 7.18 -4.39 -3.94
N ALA A 23 7.74 -3.18 -4.11
CA ALA A 23 6.98 -2.02 -4.58
C ALA A 23 6.44 -2.24 -6.01
N ALA A 24 7.25 -2.81 -6.91
CA ALA A 24 6.82 -3.11 -8.28
C ALA A 24 5.67 -4.13 -8.33
N LEU A 25 5.76 -5.21 -7.55
CA LEU A 25 4.70 -6.23 -7.47
C LEU A 25 3.41 -5.65 -6.86
N SER A 26 3.53 -4.88 -5.77
CA SER A 26 2.39 -4.22 -5.16
C SER A 26 1.75 -3.21 -6.11
N GLY A 27 2.55 -2.42 -6.82
CA GLY A 27 2.07 -1.43 -7.80
C GLY A 27 1.38 -2.06 -8.99
N ALA A 28 1.96 -3.12 -9.57
CA ALA A 28 1.31 -3.88 -10.62
C ALA A 28 -0.04 -4.43 -10.16
N THR A 29 -0.10 -4.98 -8.95
CA THR A 29 -1.35 -5.50 -8.37
C THR A 29 -2.39 -4.39 -8.18
N ALA A 30 -1.99 -3.23 -7.65
CA ALA A 30 -2.86 -2.09 -7.45
C ALA A 30 -3.40 -1.52 -8.77
N VAL A 31 -2.57 -1.45 -9.82
CA VAL A 31 -3.00 -1.01 -11.15
C VAL A 31 -3.99 -2.01 -11.78
N ILE A 32 -3.71 -3.31 -11.69
CA ILE A 32 -4.62 -4.36 -12.19
C ILE A 32 -5.97 -4.27 -11.48
N LEU A 33 -5.97 -4.15 -10.15
CA LEU A 33 -7.19 -4.00 -9.38
C LEU A 33 -7.92 -2.71 -9.75
N GLY A 34 -7.22 -1.58 -9.82
CA GLY A 34 -7.81 -0.30 -10.25
C GLY A 34 -8.50 -0.38 -11.61
N ALA A 35 -7.87 -1.03 -12.59
CA ALA A 35 -8.47 -1.27 -13.90
C ALA A 35 -9.75 -2.12 -13.81
N ILE A 36 -9.75 -3.18 -12.99
CA ILE A 36 -10.95 -4.00 -12.75
C ILE A 36 -12.05 -3.16 -12.09
N GLY A 37 -11.70 -2.34 -11.10
CA GLY A 37 -12.64 -1.50 -10.36
C GLY A 37 -13.37 -0.51 -11.25
N ALA A 38 -12.66 0.13 -12.18
CA ALA A 38 -13.24 1.11 -13.10
C ALA A 38 -14.35 0.56 -14.01
N HIS A 39 -14.40 -0.76 -14.24
CA HIS A 39 -15.31 -1.38 -15.20
C HIS A 39 -16.40 -2.26 -14.58
N ARG A 40 -16.34 -2.60 -13.28
CA ARG A 40 -17.15 -3.71 -12.71
C ARG A 40 -18.41 -3.29 -11.95
N TYR A 41 -18.57 -2.03 -11.53
CA TYR A 41 -19.65 -1.66 -10.59
C TYR A 41 -20.98 -1.28 -11.25
N VAL A 42 -22.06 -1.77 -10.64
CA VAL A 42 -23.47 -1.52 -11.01
C VAL A 42 -23.95 -0.23 -10.33
N ARG A 43 -24.92 0.47 -10.93
CA ARG A 43 -25.39 1.80 -10.49
C ARG A 43 -26.39 1.81 -9.33
N ASP A 44 -26.74 0.66 -8.77
CA ASP A 44 -27.63 0.59 -7.60
C ASP A 44 -26.92 1.06 -6.31
N GLU A 45 -27.67 1.35 -5.25
CA GLU A 45 -27.11 1.91 -4.01
C GLU A 45 -26.05 1.00 -3.37
N VAL A 46 -26.26 -0.32 -3.44
CA VAL A 46 -25.32 -1.33 -2.93
C VAL A 46 -24.03 -1.32 -3.74
N GLY A 47 -24.14 -1.31 -5.07
CA GLY A 47 -22.99 -1.23 -5.98
C GLY A 47 -22.20 0.06 -5.81
N GLN A 48 -22.86 1.20 -5.57
CA GLN A 48 -22.18 2.48 -5.32
C GLN A 48 -21.37 2.46 -4.01
N GLU A 49 -21.92 1.89 -2.94
CA GLU A 49 -21.19 1.73 -1.67
C GLU A 49 -20.00 0.78 -1.83
N GLN A 50 -20.17 -0.36 -2.50
CA GLN A 50 -19.07 -1.28 -2.79
C GLN A 50 -17.98 -0.63 -3.64
N HIS A 51 -18.37 0.16 -4.64
CA HIS A 51 -17.45 0.91 -5.48
C HIS A 51 -16.65 1.94 -4.65
N ARG A 52 -17.32 2.66 -3.73
CA ARG A 52 -16.66 3.62 -2.84
C ARG A 52 -15.63 2.93 -1.94
N ILE A 53 -15.98 1.78 -1.36
CA ILE A 53 -15.06 0.99 -0.53
C ILE A 53 -13.85 0.55 -1.35
N PHE A 54 -14.09 0.10 -2.59
CA PHE A 54 -13.04 -0.29 -3.51
C PHE A 54 -12.07 0.86 -3.82
N GLU A 55 -12.61 2.02 -4.19
CA GLU A 55 -11.81 3.22 -4.50
C GLU A 55 -10.93 3.63 -3.32
N ILE A 56 -11.48 3.62 -2.10
CA ILE A 56 -10.70 3.90 -0.89
C ILE A 56 -9.57 2.87 -0.71
N ALA A 57 -9.88 1.58 -0.85
CA ALA A 57 -8.88 0.50 -0.71
C ALA A 57 -7.77 0.62 -1.77
N ASN A 58 -8.15 0.92 -3.02
CA ASN A 58 -7.22 1.04 -4.14
C ASN A 58 -6.34 2.28 -4.04
N HIS A 59 -6.92 3.41 -3.64
CA HIS A 59 -6.19 4.63 -3.38
C HIS A 59 -5.12 4.41 -2.30
N TYR A 60 -5.51 3.81 -1.17
CA TYR A 60 -4.55 3.49 -0.11
C TYR A 60 -3.50 2.47 -0.56
N HIS A 61 -3.86 1.47 -1.38
CA HIS A 61 -2.88 0.51 -1.91
C HIS A 61 -1.81 1.25 -2.73
N LEU A 62 -2.21 2.06 -3.72
CA LEU A 62 -1.28 2.81 -4.57
C LEU A 62 -0.41 3.78 -3.78
N VAL A 63 -0.99 4.56 -2.86
CA VAL A 63 -0.22 5.52 -2.04
C VAL A 63 0.86 4.80 -1.24
N HIS A 64 0.54 3.69 -0.59
CA HIS A 64 1.50 2.97 0.25
C HIS A 64 2.47 2.10 -0.58
N THR A 65 2.12 1.71 -1.81
CA THR A 65 3.08 1.19 -2.78
C THR A 65 4.17 2.22 -3.09
N LEU A 66 3.83 3.50 -3.29
CA LEU A 66 4.84 4.53 -3.53
C LEU A 66 5.75 4.71 -2.31
N VAL A 67 5.23 4.51 -1.10
CA VAL A 67 6.05 4.48 0.11
C VAL A 67 7.00 3.28 0.11
N LEU A 68 6.57 2.10 -0.33
CA LEU A 68 7.46 0.94 -0.51
C LEU A 68 8.60 1.26 -1.49
N LEU A 69 8.33 2.03 -2.54
CA LEU A 69 9.37 2.47 -3.49
C LEU A 69 10.38 3.43 -2.84
N ALA A 70 9.96 4.20 -1.84
CA ALA A 70 10.80 5.12 -1.09
C ALA A 70 11.64 4.45 0.03
N LEU A 71 11.45 3.16 0.30
CA LEU A 71 12.18 2.42 1.34
C LEU A 71 13.71 2.56 1.29
N PRO A 72 14.39 2.60 0.12
CA PRO A 72 15.84 2.77 0.07
C PRO A 72 16.34 4.09 0.69
N LEU A 73 15.43 5.05 0.92
CA LEU A 73 15.72 6.34 1.55
C LEU A 73 15.56 6.30 3.09
N CYS A 74 14.97 5.23 3.63
CA CYS A 74 14.73 5.10 5.06
C CYS A 74 15.95 4.52 5.79
N ARG A 75 16.18 4.93 7.04
CA ARG A 75 17.25 4.38 7.87
C ARG A 75 17.00 2.93 8.28
N ILE A 76 15.73 2.59 8.55
CA ILE A 76 15.30 1.25 9.00
C ILE A 76 14.25 0.70 8.01
N PRO A 77 14.64 0.38 6.77
CA PRO A 77 13.69 0.05 5.70
C PRO A 77 12.86 -1.20 5.99
N PHE A 78 13.42 -2.20 6.68
CA PHE A 78 12.70 -3.42 7.04
C PHE A 78 11.47 -3.15 7.94
N LEU A 79 11.58 -2.24 8.90
CA LEU A 79 10.49 -1.92 9.82
C LEU A 79 9.36 -1.19 9.08
N VAL A 80 9.71 -0.19 8.28
CA VAL A 80 8.77 0.54 7.42
C VAL A 80 8.06 -0.44 6.46
N ALA A 81 8.83 -1.32 5.79
CA ALA A 81 8.29 -2.31 4.86
C ALA A 81 7.27 -3.25 5.53
N THR A 82 7.60 -3.73 6.74
CA THR A 82 6.72 -4.63 7.51
C THR A 82 5.37 -3.99 7.79
N PHE A 83 5.37 -2.75 8.28
CA PHE A 83 4.14 -2.02 8.58
C PHE A 83 3.35 -1.66 7.31
N MET A 84 4.03 -1.23 6.25
CA MET A 84 3.40 -0.86 4.98
C MET A 84 2.74 -2.08 4.31
N LEU A 85 3.44 -3.21 4.20
CA LEU A 85 2.89 -4.44 3.64
C LEU A 85 1.73 -4.99 4.49
N SER A 86 1.88 -4.97 5.82
CA SER A 86 0.79 -5.39 6.72
C SER A 86 -0.46 -4.52 6.52
N GLY A 87 -0.28 -3.21 6.40
CA GLY A 87 -1.37 -2.28 6.10
C GLY A 87 -2.03 -2.57 4.75
N ILE A 88 -1.25 -2.78 3.69
CA ILE A 88 -1.77 -3.12 2.35
C ILE A 88 -2.60 -4.40 2.41
N ILE A 89 -2.09 -5.46 3.06
CA ILE A 89 -2.79 -6.75 3.14
C ILE A 89 -4.06 -6.63 3.99
N LEU A 90 -3.96 -6.05 5.19
CA LEU A 90 -5.07 -6.04 6.14
C LEU A 90 -6.13 -4.98 5.80
N PHE A 91 -5.73 -3.76 5.45
CA PHE A 91 -6.65 -2.67 5.13
C PHE A 91 -7.14 -2.78 3.69
N CYS A 92 -6.23 -2.74 2.70
CA CYS A 92 -6.64 -2.75 1.30
C CYS A 92 -7.21 -4.12 0.89
N GLY A 93 -6.58 -5.22 1.31
CA GLY A 93 -7.08 -6.57 1.04
C GLY A 93 -8.50 -6.81 1.57
N SER A 94 -8.81 -6.39 2.81
CA SER A 94 -10.16 -6.50 3.34
C SER A 94 -11.15 -5.58 2.62
N GLY A 95 -10.73 -4.38 2.22
CA GLY A 95 -11.53 -3.47 1.39
C GLY A 95 -11.91 -4.07 0.04
N TYR A 96 -10.94 -4.66 -0.67
CA TYR A 96 -11.20 -5.38 -1.93
C TYR A 96 -12.14 -6.57 -1.73
N TYR A 97 -11.95 -7.34 -0.65
CA TYR A 97 -12.83 -8.47 -0.32
C TYR A 97 -14.28 -8.00 -0.13
N ILE A 98 -14.51 -6.97 0.69
CA ILE A 98 -15.85 -6.42 0.94
C ILE A 98 -16.46 -5.87 -0.36
N ALA A 99 -15.65 -5.17 -1.17
CA ALA A 99 -16.11 -4.60 -2.42
C ALA A 99 -16.53 -5.67 -3.43
N PHE A 100 -15.81 -6.79 -3.53
CA PHE A 100 -16.13 -7.86 -4.48
C PHE A 100 -17.21 -8.84 -4.01
N THR A 101 -17.29 -9.12 -2.70
CA THR A 101 -18.20 -10.14 -2.16
C THR A 101 -19.46 -9.54 -1.53
N GLY A 102 -19.40 -8.27 -1.11
CA GLY A 102 -20.43 -7.65 -0.27
C GLY A 102 -20.44 -8.15 1.17
N ASP A 103 -19.63 -9.15 1.52
CA ASP A 103 -19.55 -9.72 2.87
C ASP A 103 -18.82 -8.76 3.81
N ARG A 104 -19.55 -8.30 4.84
CA ARG A 104 -19.09 -7.28 5.79
C ARG A 104 -18.47 -7.87 7.05
N ARG A 105 -18.22 -9.18 7.13
CA ARG A 105 -17.68 -9.84 8.33
C ARG A 105 -16.39 -9.19 8.84
N PHE A 106 -15.55 -8.68 7.93
CA PHE A 106 -14.29 -8.02 8.26
C PHE A 106 -14.41 -6.51 8.58
N ARG A 107 -15.59 -5.90 8.41
CA ARG A 107 -15.81 -4.45 8.60
C ARG A 107 -15.54 -3.99 10.05
N ARG A 108 -15.68 -4.90 11.03
CA ARG A 108 -15.44 -4.59 12.45
C ARG A 108 -13.96 -4.50 12.81
N ILE A 109 -13.07 -5.08 11.99
CA ILE A 109 -11.61 -5.10 12.20
C ILE A 109 -10.96 -3.89 11.49
N THR A 110 -11.65 -3.28 10.52
CA THR A 110 -11.19 -2.15 9.72
C THR A 110 -10.68 -0.92 10.50
N PRO A 111 -11.26 -0.47 11.64
CA PRO A 111 -10.72 0.68 12.36
C PRO A 111 -9.34 0.42 12.99
N ILE A 112 -9.00 -0.85 13.24
CA ILE A 112 -7.67 -1.24 13.76
C ILE A 112 -6.65 -1.32 12.61
N ASN A 113 -7.09 -1.68 11.40
CA ASN A 113 -6.18 -1.95 10.28
C ASN A 113 -5.39 -0.71 9.81
N GLY A 114 -5.90 0.50 10.03
CA GLY A 114 -5.19 1.75 9.71
C GLY A 114 -3.95 2.00 10.56
N PHE A 115 -3.83 1.36 11.73
CA PHE A 115 -2.67 1.54 12.62
C PHE A 115 -1.35 1.10 11.97
N CYS A 116 -1.38 0.04 11.16
CA CYS A 116 -0.18 -0.40 10.44
C CYS A 116 0.36 0.72 9.54
N PHE A 117 -0.50 1.43 8.81
CA PHE A 117 -0.05 2.55 7.99
C PHE A 117 0.51 3.70 8.82
N ILE A 118 -0.17 4.07 9.92
CA ILE A 118 0.31 5.13 10.83
C ILE A 118 1.70 4.78 11.37
N LEU A 119 1.89 3.56 11.88
CA LEU A 119 3.19 3.10 12.40
C LEU A 119 4.25 3.04 11.30
N GLY A 120 3.87 2.65 10.08
CA GLY A 120 4.76 2.67 8.92
C GLY A 120 5.27 4.08 8.62
N TRP A 121 4.38 5.08 8.55
CA TRP A 121 4.76 6.47 8.33
C TRP A 121 5.63 7.02 9.47
N CYS A 122 5.25 6.76 10.73
CA CYS A 122 6.07 7.17 11.88
C CYS A 122 7.46 6.52 11.87
N SER A 123 7.57 5.27 11.44
CA SER A 123 8.85 4.56 11.39
C SER A 123 9.81 5.11 10.33
N MET A 124 9.32 5.87 9.35
CA MET A 124 10.18 6.59 8.39
C MET A 124 10.93 7.77 9.01
N CYS A 125 10.49 8.27 10.17
CA CYS A 125 11.12 9.38 10.88
C CYS A 125 12.37 8.95 11.70
N LEU A 126 12.67 7.65 11.77
CA LEU A 126 13.79 7.08 12.52
C LEU A 126 15.08 7.06 11.69
#